data_AF-A0AAC9LAL0-F1
#
_entry.id   AF-A0AAC9LAL0-F1
#
_cell.length_a   1.000
_cell.length_b   1.000
_cell.length_c   1.000
_cell.angle_alpha   90.00
_cell.angle_beta   90.00
_cell.angle_gamma   90.00
#
_symmetry.space_group_name_H-M   'P 1'
#
loop_
_entity.id
_entity.type
_entity.pdbx_description
1 polymer ?
#
loop_
_entity_poly.entity_id
_entity_poly.type
_entity_poly.pdbx_seq_one_letter_code
_entity_poly.pdbx_strand_id
1 'polypeptide(L)'
;MSVTDVVARLRQAHALLTEARHATTQADAAITDGATLFANATAGSTQPEVGHINHLATASSTEVRAANALFAQAQDLIDAYCHDIAGHGIGDHGNTSSTSPRNGPSAHVEAQATPSLNTATEDPETSYAGWIAELRRTGTKISPERIIRMARHRDGHLVWLEEGTEGSSGLAHILRPKRQNDFEETGTPAKQVADLIISAIERGSLAGYCGKDAEVYDVDFGGKKRRVAIVISKNGYIVTSYPMNLEDRVRPNKRRA
;
A
#
# COMPACT_ATOMS: atom_id res chain seq x y z
N MET A 1 -6.93 -23.35 -2.65
CA MET A 1 -7.46 -22.38 -3.63
C MET A 1 -7.11 -22.94 -5.00
N SER A 2 -8.09 -23.11 -5.89
CA SER A 2 -7.83 -23.70 -7.22
C SER A 2 -7.22 -22.66 -8.17
N VAL A 3 -6.53 -23.11 -9.22
CA VAL A 3 -5.98 -22.22 -10.27
C VAL A 3 -7.10 -21.38 -10.89
N THR A 4 -8.29 -21.97 -11.06
CA THR A 4 -9.50 -21.29 -11.53
C THR A 4 -9.96 -20.17 -10.59
N ASP A 5 -9.86 -20.36 -9.27
CA ASP A 5 -10.21 -19.31 -8.29
C ASP A 5 -9.22 -18.14 -8.34
N VAL A 6 -7.93 -18.44 -8.53
CA VAL A 6 -6.88 -17.42 -8.64
C VAL A 6 -7.08 -16.57 -9.91
N VAL A 7 -7.32 -17.22 -11.05
CA VAL A 7 -7.58 -16.53 -12.32
C VAL A 7 -8.86 -15.68 -12.25
N ALA A 8 -9.91 -16.17 -11.60
CA ALA A 8 -11.15 -15.41 -11.40
C ALA A 8 -10.92 -14.15 -10.55
N ARG A 9 -10.12 -14.24 -9.49
CA ARG A 9 -9.77 -13.07 -8.66
C ARG A 9 -8.89 -12.07 -9.40
N LEU A 10 -7.94 -12.55 -10.21
CA LEU A 10 -7.12 -11.67 -11.04
C LEU A 10 -7.94 -10.93 -12.09
N ARG A 11 -8.91 -11.59 -12.71
CA ARG A 11 -9.89 -10.95 -13.60
C ARG A 11 -10.69 -9.87 -12.90
N GLN A 12 -11.15 -10.14 -11.68
CA GLN A 12 -11.86 -9.15 -10.88
C GLN A 12 -10.97 -7.95 -10.55
N ALA A 13 -9.71 -8.19 -10.15
CA ALA A 13 -8.75 -7.12 -9.88
C ALA A 13 -8.47 -6.27 -11.13
N HIS A 14 -8.32 -6.89 -12.30
CA HIS A 14 -8.12 -6.19 -13.57
C HIS A 14 -9.32 -5.30 -13.94
N ALA A 15 -10.55 -5.79 -13.74
CA ALA A 15 -11.75 -5.00 -13.97
C ALA A 15 -11.82 -3.76 -13.07
N LEU A 16 -11.48 -3.91 -11.79
CA LEU A 16 -11.43 -2.78 -10.84
C LEU A 16 -10.34 -1.76 -11.23
N LEU A 17 -9.18 -2.22 -11.69
CA LEU A 17 -8.13 -1.33 -12.21
C LEU A 17 -8.59 -0.58 -13.46
N THR A 18 -9.36 -1.23 -14.34
CA THR A 18 -9.96 -0.58 -15.52
C THR A 18 -10.90 0.56 -15.09
N GLU A 19 -11.80 0.29 -14.13
CA GLU A 19 -12.70 1.31 -13.58
C GLU A 19 -11.91 2.46 -12.93
N ALA A 20 -10.89 2.15 -12.13
CA ALA A 20 -10.04 3.14 -11.50
C ALA A 20 -9.31 4.04 -12.53
N ARG A 21 -8.84 3.47 -13.65
CA ARG A 21 -8.23 4.24 -14.75
C ARG A 21 -9.22 5.15 -15.48
N HIS A 22 -10.45 4.70 -15.68
CA HIS A 22 -11.49 5.56 -16.22
C HIS A 22 -11.78 6.73 -15.28
N ALA A 23 -11.88 6.46 -13.98
CA ALA A 23 -12.11 7.48 -12.97
C ALA A 23 -10.94 8.49 -12.88
N THR A 24 -9.68 8.06 -12.93
CA THR A 24 -8.53 8.97 -12.94
C THR A 24 -8.47 9.81 -14.21
N THR A 25 -8.81 9.24 -15.37
CA THR A 25 -8.91 10.00 -16.62
C THR A 25 -9.99 11.07 -16.55
N GLN A 26 -11.17 10.74 -16.00
CA GLN A 26 -12.25 11.71 -15.78
C GLN A 26 -11.85 12.80 -14.78
N ALA A 27 -11.15 12.43 -13.70
CA ALA A 27 -10.66 13.38 -12.71
C ALA A 27 -9.61 14.34 -13.30
N ASP A 28 -8.66 13.84 -14.10
CA ASP A 28 -7.64 14.69 -14.75
C ASP A 28 -8.27 15.68 -15.73
N ALA A 29 -9.27 15.24 -16.50
CA ALA A 29 -10.04 16.11 -17.38
C ALA A 29 -10.78 17.20 -16.58
N ALA A 30 -11.49 16.82 -15.51
CA ALA A 30 -12.21 17.78 -14.66
C ALA A 30 -11.29 18.81 -14.00
N ILE A 31 -10.11 18.38 -13.52
CA ILE A 31 -9.10 19.28 -12.95
C ILE A 31 -8.58 20.25 -14.02
N THR A 32 -8.28 19.75 -15.22
CA THR A 32 -7.74 20.56 -16.32
C THR A 32 -8.76 21.58 -16.82
N ASP A 33 -10.01 21.16 -17.00
CA ASP A 33 -11.11 22.03 -17.42
C ASP A 33 -11.39 23.09 -16.36
N GLY A 34 -11.45 22.69 -15.08
CA GLY A 34 -11.64 23.60 -13.96
C GLY A 34 -10.50 24.62 -13.83
N ALA A 35 -9.25 24.19 -13.99
CA ALA A 35 -8.08 25.06 -13.99
C ALA A 35 -8.12 26.06 -15.14
N THR A 36 -8.52 25.61 -16.33
CA THR A 36 -8.65 26.49 -17.52
C THR A 36 -9.74 27.54 -17.31
N LEU A 37 -10.91 27.13 -16.82
CA LEU A 37 -12.01 28.05 -16.51
C LEU A 37 -11.60 29.08 -15.45
N PHE A 38 -10.95 28.61 -14.37
CA PHE A 38 -10.48 29.48 -13.30
C PHE A 38 -9.42 30.48 -13.78
N ALA A 39 -8.44 30.02 -14.56
CA ALA A 39 -7.41 30.90 -15.14
C ALA A 39 -8.01 31.98 -16.04
N ASN A 40 -9.00 31.63 -16.86
CA ASN A 40 -9.71 32.59 -17.71
C ASN A 40 -10.50 33.61 -16.87
N ALA A 41 -11.19 33.16 -15.83
CA ALA A 41 -11.98 34.03 -14.95
C ALA A 41 -11.12 34.96 -14.09
N THR A 42 -9.86 34.60 -13.84
CA THR A 42 -8.92 35.35 -12.99
C THR A 42 -7.81 36.04 -13.79
N ALA A 43 -7.96 36.14 -15.10
CA ALA A 43 -7.01 36.80 -15.97
C ALA A 43 -6.72 38.24 -15.50
N GLY A 44 -5.44 38.55 -15.29
CA GLY A 44 -4.99 39.86 -14.80
C GLY A 44 -5.10 40.07 -13.28
N SER A 45 -5.60 39.08 -12.52
CA SER A 45 -5.60 39.14 -11.07
C SER A 45 -4.18 39.01 -10.50
N THR A 46 -3.83 39.89 -9.56
CA THR A 46 -2.56 39.85 -8.82
C THR A 46 -2.69 39.20 -7.45
N GLN A 47 -3.85 38.61 -7.15
CA GLN A 47 -4.11 37.97 -5.86
C GLN A 47 -3.28 36.68 -5.71
N PRO A 48 -2.59 36.48 -4.58
CA PRO A 48 -1.73 35.31 -4.36
C PRO A 48 -2.50 33.98 -4.40
N GLU A 49 -3.80 33.99 -4.07
CA GLU A 49 -4.68 32.82 -4.09
C GLU A 49 -4.83 32.24 -5.50
N VAL A 50 -4.78 33.08 -6.54
CA VAL A 50 -4.87 32.63 -7.94
C VAL A 50 -3.67 31.78 -8.31
N GLY A 51 -2.47 32.21 -7.92
CA GLY A 51 -1.25 31.44 -8.11
C GLY A 51 -1.27 30.13 -7.34
N HIS A 52 -1.77 30.15 -6.09
CA HIS A 52 -1.88 28.96 -5.25
C HIS A 52 -2.83 27.92 -5.85
N ILE A 53 -4.01 28.34 -6.31
CA ILE A 53 -5.00 27.45 -6.93
C ILE A 53 -4.46 26.83 -8.23
N ASN A 54 -3.81 27.61 -9.08
CA ASN A 54 -3.19 27.09 -10.31
C ASN A 54 -2.08 26.06 -10.03
N HIS A 55 -1.28 26.32 -8.99
CA HIS A 55 -0.25 25.37 -8.57
C HIS A 55 -0.88 24.06 -8.06
N LEU A 56 -1.88 24.14 -7.19
CA LEU A 56 -2.61 22.97 -6.70
C LEU A 56 -3.24 22.16 -7.83
N ALA A 57 -3.90 22.82 -8.79
CA ALA A 57 -4.50 22.13 -9.93
C ALA A 57 -3.45 21.37 -10.76
N THR A 58 -2.28 21.97 -10.98
CA THR A 58 -1.17 21.34 -11.71
C THR A 58 -0.62 20.13 -10.95
N ALA A 59 -0.42 20.28 -9.63
CA ALA A 59 0.06 19.21 -8.77
C ALA A 59 -0.93 18.03 -8.75
N SER A 60 -2.22 18.29 -8.49
CA SER A 60 -3.26 17.26 -8.47
C SER A 60 -3.39 16.53 -9.81
N SER A 61 -3.35 17.26 -10.93
CA SER A 61 -3.39 16.67 -12.27
C SER A 61 -2.17 15.75 -12.53
N THR A 62 -0.99 16.12 -12.03
CA THR A 62 0.22 15.30 -12.12
C THR A 62 0.09 14.01 -11.31
N GLU A 63 -0.40 14.10 -10.07
CA GLU A 63 -0.61 12.94 -9.20
C GLU A 63 -1.66 11.97 -9.77
N VAL A 64 -2.77 12.49 -10.30
CA VAL A 64 -3.82 11.67 -10.93
C VAL A 64 -3.28 10.93 -12.16
N ARG A 65 -2.44 11.58 -12.98
CA ARG A 65 -1.77 10.92 -14.11
C ARG A 65 -0.77 9.86 -13.67
N ALA A 66 -0.02 10.11 -12.61
CA ALA A 66 0.90 9.13 -12.03
C ALA A 66 0.15 7.88 -11.53
N ALA A 67 -0.96 8.08 -10.81
CA ALA A 67 -1.82 6.97 -10.37
C ALA A 67 -2.37 6.16 -11.56
N ASN A 68 -2.84 6.83 -12.62
CA ASN A 68 -3.29 6.17 -13.84
C ASN A 68 -2.19 5.30 -14.49
N ALA A 69 -0.95 5.80 -14.52
CA ALA A 69 0.20 5.06 -15.05
C ALA A 69 0.56 3.83 -14.20
N LEU A 70 0.43 3.92 -12.87
CA LEU A 70 0.63 2.77 -11.97
C LEU A 70 -0.45 1.71 -12.15
N PHE A 71 -1.71 2.11 -12.31
CA PHE A 71 -2.79 1.17 -12.60
C PHE A 71 -2.59 0.46 -13.95
N ALA A 72 -2.11 1.17 -14.97
CA ALA A 72 -1.76 0.57 -16.25
C ALA A 72 -0.68 -0.52 -16.09
N GLN A 73 0.41 -0.22 -15.39
CA GLN A 73 1.47 -1.19 -15.13
C GLN A 73 0.97 -2.41 -14.34
N ALA A 74 0.07 -2.21 -13.37
CA ALA A 74 -0.52 -3.32 -12.63
C ALA A 74 -1.39 -4.22 -13.53
N GLN A 75 -2.12 -3.64 -14.48
CA GLN A 75 -2.88 -4.43 -15.46
C GLN A 75 -1.97 -5.20 -16.40
N ASP A 76 -0.90 -4.58 -16.91
CA ASP A 76 0.07 -5.25 -17.77
C ASP A 76 0.68 -6.49 -17.09
N LEU A 77 0.97 -6.41 -15.78
CA LEU A 77 1.45 -7.55 -14.99
C LEU A 77 0.41 -8.65 -14.83
N ILE A 78 -0.86 -8.29 -14.60
CA ILE A 78 -1.96 -9.27 -14.50
C ILE A 78 -2.17 -9.96 -15.85
N ASP A 79 -2.17 -9.20 -16.93
CA ASP A 79 -2.38 -9.71 -18.29
C ASP A 79 -1.24 -10.62 -18.73
N ALA A 80 0.02 -10.24 -18.46
CA ALA A 80 1.18 -11.09 -18.71
C ALA A 80 1.10 -12.42 -17.92
N TYR A 81 0.77 -12.35 -16.63
CA TYR A 81 0.62 -13.55 -15.81
C TYR A 81 -0.52 -14.46 -16.29
N CYS A 82 -1.66 -13.88 -16.66
CA CYS A 82 -2.78 -14.64 -17.22
C CYS A 82 -2.43 -15.26 -18.58
N HIS A 83 -1.65 -14.57 -19.42
CA HIS A 83 -1.16 -15.10 -20.69
C HIS A 83 -0.24 -16.31 -20.47
N ASP A 84 0.73 -16.21 -19.56
CA ASP A 84 1.72 -17.25 -19.28
C ASP A 84 1.11 -18.53 -18.68
N ILE A 85 0.04 -18.41 -17.89
CA ILE A 85 -0.58 -19.57 -17.22
C ILE A 85 -1.76 -20.13 -18.00
N ALA A 86 -2.55 -19.30 -18.68
CA ALA A 86 -3.78 -19.74 -19.32
C ALA A 86 -3.65 -20.01 -20.83
N GLY A 87 -2.52 -19.66 -21.46
CA GLY A 87 -2.33 -19.82 -22.91
C GLY A 87 -3.28 -19.00 -23.78
N HIS A 88 -4.10 -18.15 -23.17
CA HIS A 88 -5.06 -17.27 -23.83
C HIS A 88 -5.06 -15.92 -23.09
N GLY A 89 -4.64 -14.86 -23.79
CA GLY A 89 -4.75 -13.50 -23.29
C GLY A 89 -6.21 -13.16 -22.98
N ILE A 90 -6.42 -12.36 -21.93
CA ILE A 90 -7.73 -11.81 -21.59
C ILE A 90 -8.02 -10.68 -22.59
N GLY A 91 -8.31 -11.06 -23.84
CA GLY A 91 -8.53 -10.07 -24.89
C GLY A 91 -8.74 -10.61 -26.30
N ASP A 92 -8.61 -11.91 -26.58
CA ASP A 92 -8.69 -12.34 -27.99
C ASP A 92 -10.09 -12.80 -28.39
N HIS A 93 -10.92 -11.81 -28.75
CA HIS A 93 -11.98 -12.03 -29.72
C HIS A 93 -11.35 -12.14 -31.11
N GLY A 94 -10.95 -13.36 -31.45
CA GLY A 94 -10.81 -13.90 -32.79
C GLY A 94 -10.03 -13.07 -33.82
N ASN A 95 -8.80 -13.50 -34.13
CA ASN A 95 -8.54 -13.91 -35.51
C ASN A 95 -7.41 -14.94 -35.61
N THR A 96 -7.73 -16.06 -36.25
CA THR A 96 -6.78 -17.08 -36.70
C THR A 96 -5.81 -16.49 -37.73
N SER A 97 -4.49 -16.69 -37.55
CA SER A 97 -3.57 -17.01 -38.65
C SER A 97 -2.24 -17.54 -38.12
N SER A 98 -2.03 -18.81 -38.42
CA SER A 98 -0.82 -19.62 -38.33
C SER A 98 0.36 -19.06 -39.14
N THR A 99 1.59 -19.12 -38.61
CA THR A 99 2.75 -19.77 -39.29
C THR A 99 3.89 -20.04 -38.29
N SER A 100 4.41 -21.29 -38.26
CA SER A 100 5.59 -21.75 -37.49
C SER A 100 6.89 -21.69 -38.35
N PRO A 101 8.03 -22.31 -37.95
CA PRO A 101 9.12 -21.74 -37.15
C PRO A 101 10.51 -21.79 -37.86
N ARG A 102 11.56 -21.17 -37.28
CA ARG A 102 12.96 -21.56 -37.63
C ARG A 102 13.94 -21.36 -36.47
N ASN A 103 14.73 -22.42 -36.25
CA ASN A 103 15.65 -22.72 -35.15
C ASN A 103 16.93 -21.88 -35.09
N GLY A 104 17.34 -21.51 -33.85
CA GLY A 104 18.66 -21.55 -33.17
C GLY A 104 19.97 -21.05 -33.85
N PRO A 105 21.09 -20.85 -33.09
CA PRO A 105 21.40 -21.48 -31.79
C PRO A 105 21.93 -20.54 -30.67
N SER A 106 22.01 -21.14 -29.47
CA SER A 106 22.48 -20.60 -28.19
C SER A 106 23.78 -19.80 -28.19
N ALA A 107 23.79 -18.72 -27.42
CA ALA A 107 24.95 -18.29 -26.65
C ALA A 107 24.53 -18.09 -25.19
N HIS A 108 25.17 -18.85 -24.31
CA HIS A 108 25.15 -18.65 -22.86
C HIS A 108 25.65 -17.24 -22.52
N VAL A 109 24.89 -16.48 -21.74
CA VAL A 109 25.44 -15.51 -20.80
C VAL A 109 24.77 -15.74 -19.45
N GLU A 110 25.65 -15.83 -18.46
CA GLU A 110 25.43 -16.16 -17.07
C GLU A 110 24.42 -15.26 -16.35
N ALA A 111 23.88 -15.90 -15.31
CA ALA A 111 23.02 -15.34 -14.31
C ALA A 111 23.68 -14.25 -13.44
N GLN A 112 22.78 -13.56 -12.73
CA GLN A 112 23.00 -12.75 -11.53
C GLN A 112 23.27 -11.25 -11.74
N ALA A 113 22.18 -10.51 -11.97
CA ALA A 113 22.02 -9.20 -11.37
C ALA A 113 20.80 -9.26 -10.44
N THR A 114 21.07 -9.34 -9.14
CA THR A 114 20.11 -9.02 -8.07
C THR A 114 19.40 -7.70 -8.37
N PRO A 115 18.08 -7.57 -8.17
CA PRO A 115 17.49 -6.24 -8.11
C PRO A 115 17.95 -5.60 -6.80
N SER A 116 18.94 -4.71 -6.91
CA SER A 116 19.35 -3.81 -5.85
C SER A 116 18.13 -3.04 -5.34
N LEU A 117 17.87 -3.18 -4.05
CA LEU A 117 17.00 -2.32 -3.25
C LEU A 117 17.53 -0.87 -3.35
N ASN A 118 17.00 -0.11 -4.32
CA ASN A 118 17.15 1.33 -4.37
C ASN A 118 15.75 1.96 -4.35
N THR A 119 15.04 1.84 -3.23
CA THR A 119 14.01 2.81 -2.87
C THR A 119 14.73 4.07 -2.40
N ALA A 120 15.01 4.97 -3.35
CA ALA A 120 15.29 6.35 -3.03
C ALA A 120 14.09 6.89 -2.24
N THR A 121 14.39 7.52 -1.12
CA THR A 121 13.49 8.03 -0.09
C THR A 121 12.48 9.01 -0.70
N GLU A 122 11.30 8.54 -1.09
CA GLU A 122 10.12 9.39 -1.22
C GLU A 122 9.73 9.86 0.18
N ASP A 123 9.50 11.17 0.33
CA ASP A 123 9.04 11.77 1.58
C ASP A 123 7.68 11.14 1.96
N PRO A 124 7.54 10.54 3.17
CA PRO A 124 6.26 10.00 3.64
C PRO A 124 5.11 11.00 3.55
N GLU A 125 5.37 12.31 3.67
CA GLU A 125 4.34 13.33 3.49
C GLU A 125 3.77 13.34 2.07
N THR A 126 4.61 13.10 1.05
CA THR A 126 4.18 13.02 -0.35
C THR A 126 3.44 11.71 -0.63
N SER A 127 3.97 10.57 -0.14
CA SER A 127 3.35 9.26 -0.39
C SER A 127 1.99 9.10 0.32
N TYR A 128 1.74 9.82 1.41
CA TYR A 128 0.50 9.72 2.20
C TYR A 128 -0.35 11.00 2.23
N ALA A 129 -0.07 12.01 1.38
CA ALA A 129 -0.71 13.32 1.43
C ALA A 129 -2.25 13.27 1.54
N GLY A 130 -2.90 12.42 0.74
CA GLY A 130 -4.35 12.24 0.78
C GLY A 130 -4.88 11.67 2.10
N TRP A 131 -4.19 10.70 2.69
CA TRP A 131 -4.56 10.09 3.97
C TRP A 131 -4.28 11.02 5.15
N ILE A 132 -3.20 11.78 5.09
CA ILE A 132 -2.88 12.83 6.07
C ILE A 132 -3.97 13.91 6.05
N ALA A 133 -4.40 14.33 4.86
CA ALA A 133 -5.50 15.30 4.70
C ALA A 133 -6.83 14.75 5.25
N GLU A 134 -7.11 13.46 5.06
CA GLU A 134 -8.29 12.79 5.66
C GLU A 134 -8.26 12.86 7.18
N LEU A 135 -7.15 12.49 7.82
CA LEU A 135 -7.01 12.53 9.28
C LEU A 135 -7.06 13.96 9.85
N ARG A 136 -6.46 14.93 9.16
CA ARG A 136 -6.53 16.35 9.56
C ARG A 136 -7.96 16.86 9.52
N ARG A 137 -8.76 16.46 8.53
CA ARG A 137 -10.18 16.84 8.40
C ARG A 137 -11.04 16.30 9.55
N THR A 138 -10.70 15.14 10.10
CA THR A 138 -11.38 14.57 11.27
C THR A 138 -10.88 15.15 12.60
N GLY A 139 -9.98 16.14 12.58
CA GLY A 139 -9.40 16.74 13.78
C GLY A 139 -8.37 15.85 14.49
N THR A 140 -7.89 14.79 13.83
CA THR A 140 -6.90 13.89 14.40
C THR A 140 -5.53 14.57 14.41
N LYS A 141 -4.90 14.66 15.58
CA LYS A 141 -3.53 15.17 15.71
C LYS A 141 -2.57 14.14 15.10
N ILE A 142 -1.88 14.55 14.04
CA ILE A 142 -0.86 13.78 13.32
C ILE A 142 0.34 14.68 13.01
N SER A 143 1.54 14.11 13.01
CA SER A 143 2.78 14.81 12.66
C SER A 143 3.31 14.20 11.35
N PRO A 144 2.96 14.76 10.17
CA PRO A 144 3.31 14.18 8.87
C PRO A 144 4.77 13.82 8.70
N GLU A 145 5.65 14.70 9.16
CA GLU A 145 7.11 14.58 9.09
C GLU A 145 7.66 13.41 9.90
N ARG A 146 6.86 12.84 10.80
CA ARG A 146 7.23 11.70 11.66
C ARG A 146 6.57 10.40 11.25
N ILE A 147 5.76 10.41 10.19
CA ILE A 147 5.08 9.23 9.70
C ILE A 147 6.11 8.28 9.10
N ILE A 148 6.11 7.04 9.60
CA ILE A 148 6.93 5.97 9.04
C ILE A 148 6.12 5.19 7.99
N ARG A 149 4.89 4.82 8.36
CA ARG A 149 3.96 4.10 7.49
C ARG A 149 2.52 4.39 7.87
N MET A 150 1.62 4.25 6.89
CA MET A 150 0.19 4.26 7.10
C MET A 150 -0.43 3.03 6.44
N ALA A 151 -1.61 2.63 6.90
CA ALA A 151 -2.41 1.56 6.30
C ALA A 151 -3.90 1.84 6.48
N ARG A 152 -4.73 1.10 5.74
CA ARG A 152 -6.17 1.06 5.98
C ARG A 152 -6.52 -0.19 6.78
N HIS A 153 -7.18 0.00 7.92
CA HIS A 153 -7.64 -1.08 8.77
C HIS A 153 -8.80 -1.84 8.09
N ARG A 154 -9.01 -3.11 8.47
CA ARG A 154 -10.15 -3.93 8.01
C ARG A 154 -11.52 -3.28 8.27
N ASP A 155 -11.60 -2.45 9.31
CA ASP A 155 -12.81 -1.70 9.67
C ASP A 155 -12.97 -0.40 8.86
N GLY A 156 -12.12 -0.18 7.86
CA GLY A 156 -12.21 0.93 6.90
C GLY A 156 -11.55 2.25 7.33
N HIS A 157 -11.14 2.39 8.60
CA HIS A 157 -10.47 3.59 9.10
C HIS A 157 -8.95 3.55 8.83
N LEU A 158 -8.33 4.73 8.78
CA LEU A 158 -6.89 4.88 8.63
C LEU A 158 -6.15 4.58 9.95
N VAL A 159 -5.02 3.87 9.83
CA VAL A 159 -4.09 3.63 10.92
C VAL A 159 -2.68 4.05 10.51
N TRP A 160 -1.88 4.52 11.46
CA TRP A 160 -0.54 5.01 11.15
C TRP A 160 0.46 4.72 12.26
N LEU A 161 1.71 4.59 11.85
CA LEU A 161 2.87 4.44 12.70
C LEU A 161 3.76 5.66 12.53
N GLU A 162 4.00 6.37 13.63
CA GLU A 162 5.01 7.43 13.69
C GLU A 162 6.29 6.90 14.35
N GLU A 163 7.38 7.65 14.23
CA GLU A 163 8.62 7.44 14.99
C GLU A 163 8.35 7.27 16.49
N GLY A 164 7.49 8.15 17.05
CA GLY A 164 7.13 8.15 18.47
C GLY A 164 8.29 8.46 19.40
N THR A 165 8.25 7.89 20.62
CA THR A 165 9.35 7.99 21.60
C THR A 165 9.50 6.68 22.33
N GLU A 166 10.74 6.30 22.67
CA GLU A 166 11.00 5.03 23.37
C GLU A 166 10.10 4.88 24.59
N GLY A 167 9.97 5.94 25.40
CA GLY A 167 9.21 5.99 26.66
C GLY A 167 7.72 5.66 26.55
N SER A 168 7.08 5.94 25.42
CA SER A 168 5.61 6.02 25.36
C SER A 168 4.95 5.20 24.26
N SER A 169 5.34 5.37 23.00
CA SER A 169 4.60 4.84 21.84
C SER A 169 5.36 4.97 20.53
N GLY A 170 4.82 4.36 19.47
CA GLY A 170 5.35 4.46 18.10
C GLY A 170 6.55 3.53 17.87
N LEU A 171 7.23 3.69 16.73
CA LEU A 171 8.29 2.77 16.31
C LEU A 171 9.46 2.71 17.32
N ALA A 172 9.88 3.85 17.89
CA ALA A 172 10.93 3.89 18.89
C ALA A 172 10.57 3.08 20.15
N HIS A 173 9.30 3.10 20.57
CA HIS A 173 8.82 2.26 21.67
C HIS A 173 8.81 0.76 21.31
N ILE A 174 8.44 0.45 20.07
CA ILE A 174 8.42 -0.92 19.53
C ILE A 174 9.84 -1.47 19.37
N LEU A 175 10.84 -0.64 19.11
CA LEU A 175 12.23 -1.06 18.89
C LEU A 175 13.11 -0.93 20.14
N ARG A 176 12.54 -0.83 21.34
CA ARG A 176 13.33 -0.91 22.58
C ARG A 176 14.18 -2.20 22.59
N PRO A 177 15.38 -2.21 23.20
CA PRO A 177 16.34 -3.31 23.06
C PRO A 177 15.76 -4.70 23.30
N LYS A 178 14.98 -4.88 24.37
CA LYS A 178 14.31 -6.15 24.66
C LYS A 178 13.33 -6.56 23.54
N ARG A 179 12.54 -5.62 23.05
CA ARG A 179 11.52 -5.88 22.03
C ARG A 179 12.14 -6.15 20.67
N GLN A 180 13.21 -5.44 20.33
CA GLN A 180 14.00 -5.73 19.15
C GLN A 180 14.52 -7.17 19.17
N ASN A 181 15.09 -7.62 20.29
CA ASN A 181 15.53 -9.01 20.45
C ASN A 181 14.37 -9.99 20.27
N ASP A 182 13.19 -9.74 20.85
CA ASP A 182 12.01 -10.59 20.66
C ASP A 182 11.66 -10.74 19.15
N PHE A 183 11.72 -9.65 18.39
CA PHE A 183 11.45 -9.67 16.94
C PHE A 183 12.54 -10.43 16.18
N GLU A 184 13.81 -10.22 16.52
CA GLU A 184 14.94 -10.89 15.88
C GLU A 184 14.96 -12.39 16.17
N GLU A 185 14.61 -12.82 17.38
CA GLU A 185 14.47 -14.25 17.75
C GLU A 185 13.36 -14.92 16.95
N THR A 186 12.26 -14.20 16.71
CA THR A 186 11.23 -14.67 15.78
C THR A 186 11.64 -14.48 14.33
N GLY A 187 12.83 -13.96 14.01
CA GLY A 187 13.39 -13.85 12.66
C GLY A 187 12.90 -12.64 11.86
N THR A 188 12.48 -11.58 12.54
CA THR A 188 12.13 -10.29 11.94
C THR A 188 13.19 -9.25 12.35
N PRO A 189 14.09 -8.84 11.45
CA PRO A 189 15.06 -7.80 11.75
C PRO A 189 14.39 -6.47 12.09
N ALA A 190 14.98 -5.66 12.97
CA ALA A 190 14.45 -4.36 13.41
C ALA A 190 13.96 -3.47 12.25
N LYS A 191 14.73 -3.41 11.16
CA LYS A 191 14.41 -2.62 9.96
C LYS A 191 13.13 -3.07 9.22
N GLN A 192 12.69 -4.30 9.41
CA GLN A 192 11.48 -4.86 8.78
C GLN A 192 10.26 -4.83 9.69
N VAL A 193 10.40 -4.40 10.95
CA VAL A 193 9.29 -4.44 11.93
C VAL A 193 8.14 -3.54 11.49
N ALA A 194 8.44 -2.33 11.00
CA ALA A 194 7.40 -1.43 10.50
C ALA A 194 6.62 -2.06 9.31
N ASP A 195 7.33 -2.62 8.34
CA ASP A 195 6.70 -3.26 7.18
C ASP A 195 5.91 -4.53 7.56
N LEU A 196 6.37 -5.29 8.56
CA LEU A 196 5.64 -6.43 9.12
C LEU A 196 4.32 -5.97 9.74
N ILE A 197 4.33 -4.92 10.57
CA ILE A 197 3.13 -4.38 11.23
C ILE A 197 2.10 -3.96 10.18
N ILE A 198 2.51 -3.22 9.16
CA ILE A 198 1.62 -2.78 8.07
C ILE A 198 1.09 -3.96 7.27
N SER A 199 1.97 -4.90 6.91
CA SER A 199 1.57 -6.12 6.20
C SER A 199 0.55 -6.95 6.99
N ALA A 200 0.71 -7.02 8.32
CA ALA A 200 -0.22 -7.71 9.20
C ALA A 200 -1.60 -7.03 9.21
N ILE A 201 -1.65 -5.70 9.25
CA ILE A 201 -2.91 -4.96 9.23
C ILE A 201 -3.63 -5.10 7.88
N GLU A 202 -2.91 -4.95 6.77
CA GLU A 202 -3.49 -4.93 5.42
C GLU A 202 -3.86 -6.31 4.89
N ARG A 203 -2.99 -7.30 5.12
CA ARG A 203 -3.06 -8.62 4.46
C ARG A 203 -3.17 -9.77 5.46
N GLY A 204 -2.96 -9.50 6.75
CA GLY A 204 -3.00 -10.51 7.79
C GLY A 204 -4.42 -10.94 8.17
N SER A 205 -4.53 -12.19 8.61
CA SER A 205 -5.73 -12.72 9.24
C SER A 205 -5.75 -12.34 10.71
N LEU A 206 -6.85 -11.77 11.20
CA LEU A 206 -7.02 -11.52 12.63
C LEU A 206 -7.23 -12.87 13.33
N ALA A 207 -6.23 -13.29 14.10
CA ALA A 207 -6.26 -14.50 14.91
C ALA A 207 -7.09 -14.29 16.19
N GLY A 208 -7.13 -13.06 16.71
CA GLY A 208 -7.90 -12.71 17.90
C GLY A 208 -7.32 -11.50 18.62
N TYR A 209 -7.42 -11.51 19.95
CA TYR A 209 -7.04 -10.40 20.80
C TYR A 209 -6.28 -10.87 22.05
N CYS A 210 -5.31 -10.09 22.51
CA CYS A 210 -4.56 -10.35 23.74
C CYS A 210 -4.42 -9.08 24.61
N GLY A 211 -3.96 -9.25 25.85
CA GLY A 211 -3.76 -8.14 26.78
C GLY A 211 -5.07 -7.41 27.10
N LYS A 212 -5.08 -6.08 27.01
CA LYS A 212 -6.29 -5.27 27.13
C LYS A 212 -6.98 -5.10 25.77
N ASP A 213 -6.24 -4.56 24.80
CA ASP A 213 -6.78 -4.07 23.53
C ASP A 213 -5.94 -4.47 22.30
N ALA A 214 -4.95 -5.36 22.45
CA ALA A 214 -4.06 -5.72 21.35
C ALA A 214 -4.76 -6.68 20.38
N GLU A 215 -4.72 -6.34 19.10
CA GLU A 215 -5.19 -7.16 18.00
C GLU A 215 -4.06 -8.08 17.54
N VAL A 216 -4.35 -9.36 17.35
CA VAL A 216 -3.35 -10.36 17.00
C VAL A 216 -3.57 -10.84 15.59
N TYR A 217 -2.54 -10.73 14.77
CA TYR A 217 -2.57 -11.03 13.34
C TYR A 217 -1.62 -12.16 13.00
N ASP A 218 -2.09 -13.06 12.15
CA ASP A 218 -1.27 -14.02 11.42
C ASP A 218 -1.02 -13.50 10.01
N VAL A 219 0.24 -13.43 9.59
CA VAL A 219 0.63 -12.92 8.27
C VAL A 219 1.79 -13.73 7.70
N ASP A 220 1.73 -14.02 6.40
CA ASP A 220 2.88 -14.54 5.67
C ASP A 220 3.82 -13.37 5.34
N PHE A 221 5.01 -13.35 5.94
CA PHE A 221 5.98 -12.28 5.79
C PHE A 221 7.39 -12.86 5.63
N GLY A 222 8.09 -12.48 4.55
CA GLY A 222 9.40 -13.04 4.23
C GLY A 222 9.38 -14.57 4.01
N GLY A 223 8.29 -15.11 3.47
CA GLY A 223 8.11 -16.55 3.22
C GLY A 223 7.85 -17.39 4.47
N LYS A 224 7.64 -16.77 5.64
CA LYS A 224 7.32 -17.46 6.90
C LYS A 224 6.03 -16.91 7.50
N LYS A 225 5.26 -17.78 8.13
CA LYS A 225 4.14 -17.35 8.97
C LYS A 225 4.66 -16.63 10.21
N ARG A 226 4.15 -15.42 10.44
CA ARG A 226 4.42 -14.58 11.60
C ARG A 226 3.13 -14.33 12.35
N ARG A 227 3.19 -14.33 13.67
CA ARG A 227 2.13 -13.80 14.52
C ARG A 227 2.62 -12.55 15.23
N VAL A 228 1.83 -11.50 15.17
CA VAL A 228 2.15 -10.20 15.77
C VAL A 228 0.93 -9.63 16.49
N ALA A 229 1.14 -9.14 17.70
CA ALA A 229 0.15 -8.37 18.44
C ALA A 229 0.41 -6.88 18.23
N ILE A 230 -0.63 -6.14 17.86
CA ILE A 230 -0.58 -4.72 17.54
C ILE A 230 -1.61 -4.00 18.39
N VAL A 231 -1.18 -2.97 19.12
CA VAL A 231 -2.09 -2.08 19.87
C VAL A 231 -2.35 -0.85 19.04
N ILE A 232 -3.58 -0.74 18.55
CA ILE A 232 -4.08 0.40 17.78
C ILE A 232 -4.98 1.22 18.70
N SER A 233 -4.64 2.49 18.90
CA SER A 233 -5.45 3.44 19.64
C SER A 233 -6.76 3.73 18.90
N LYS A 234 -7.79 4.22 19.59
CA LYS A 234 -9.10 4.52 19.01
C LYS A 234 -9.05 5.49 17.82
N ASN A 235 -8.05 6.36 17.79
CA ASN A 235 -7.84 7.32 16.71
C ASN A 235 -7.14 6.72 15.48
N GLY A 236 -6.64 5.49 15.55
CA GLY A 236 -5.87 4.82 14.48
C GLY A 236 -4.35 4.78 14.71
N TYR A 237 -3.84 5.45 15.75
CA TYR A 237 -2.40 5.48 16.04
C TYR A 237 -1.88 4.14 16.56
N ILE A 238 -0.81 3.62 15.96
CA ILE A 238 -0.15 2.39 16.40
C ILE A 238 0.76 2.70 17.59
N VAL A 239 0.33 2.26 18.77
CA VAL A 239 1.00 2.59 20.04
C VAL A 239 2.18 1.67 20.30
N THR A 240 1.97 0.35 20.17
CA THR A 240 2.99 -0.65 20.43
C THR A 240 2.70 -1.92 19.63
N SER A 241 3.70 -2.78 19.50
CA SER A 241 3.62 -4.05 18.81
C SER A 241 4.64 -5.02 19.40
N TYR A 242 4.33 -6.31 19.34
CA TYR A 242 5.26 -7.35 19.74
C TYR A 242 5.00 -8.67 19.01
N PRO A 243 6.05 -9.46 18.76
CA PRO A 243 5.88 -10.77 18.14
C PRO A 243 5.22 -11.73 19.13
N MET A 244 4.53 -12.74 18.60
CA MET A 244 3.97 -13.85 19.35
C MET A 244 4.28 -15.17 18.65
N ASN A 245 4.22 -16.26 19.39
CA ASN A 245 4.31 -17.59 18.81
C ASN A 245 2.96 -17.96 18.18
N LEU A 246 2.98 -18.74 17.09
CA LEU A 246 1.77 -19.22 16.42
C LEU A 246 0.91 -20.12 17.32
N GLU A 247 1.50 -20.73 18.34
CA GLU A 247 0.83 -21.59 19.31
C GLU A 247 0.21 -20.82 20.49
N ASP A 248 0.56 -19.54 20.65
CA ASP A 248 0.06 -18.74 21.75
C ASP A 248 -1.46 -18.59 21.66
N ARG A 249 -2.15 -18.85 22.78
CA ARG A 249 -3.60 -18.73 22.85
C ARG A 249 -4.00 -17.26 22.81
N VAL A 250 -4.92 -16.94 21.91
CA VAL A 250 -5.54 -15.63 21.76
C VAL A 250 -7.03 -15.72 22.04
N ARG A 251 -7.62 -14.63 22.52
CA ARG A 251 -9.07 -14.57 22.76
C ARG A 251 -9.79 -14.24 21.46
N PRO A 252 -10.96 -14.83 21.18
CA PRO A 252 -11.66 -14.58 19.92
C PRO A 252 -12.25 -13.16 19.83
N ASN A 253 -12.60 -12.56 20.98
CA ASN A 253 -13.28 -11.27 21.03
C ASN A 253 -12.50 -10.23 21.86
N LYS A 254 -12.65 -8.95 21.51
CA LYS A 254 -12.16 -7.84 22.34
C LYS A 254 -12.79 -7.92 23.72
N ARG A 255 -12.02 -7.62 24.77
CA ARG A 255 -12.55 -7.51 26.12
C ARG A 255 -13.54 -6.35 26.13
N ARG A 256 -14.79 -6.59 26.54
CA ARG A 256 -15.73 -5.49 26.78
C ARG A 256 -15.17 -4.65 27.92
N ALA A 257 -15.00 -3.36 27.68
CA ALA A 257 -14.62 -2.37 28.67
C ALA A 257 -15.75 -2.19 29.69
#